data_AF-A0A7K4NUI4-F1
#
_entry.id   AF-A0A7K4NUI4-F1
#
_cell.length_a   1.000
_cell.length_b   1.000
_cell.length_c   1.000
_cell.angle_alpha   90.00
_cell.angle_beta   90.00
_cell.angle_gamma   90.00
#
_symmetry.space_group_name_H-M   'P 1'
#
loop_
_entity.id
_entity.type
_entity.pdbx_description
1 polymer ?
#
loop_
_entity_poly.entity_id
_entity_poly.type
_entity_poly.pdbx_seq_one_letter_code
_entity_poly.pdbx_strand_id
1 'polypeptide(L)' 'MEKHIPLDNTIKELDDIMSRVNGLEVSSTDEYQMAMVSVLKTLVQGEINLFKEFEHLKKAIDLVTLEMFKIKNKN' A
#
# COMPACT_ATOMS: atom_id res chain seq x y z
N MET A 1 -4.34 4.39 23.05
CA MET A 1 -4.14 3.65 21.78
C MET A 1 -4.19 4.68 20.67
N GLU A 2 -3.12 4.80 19.89
CA GLU A 2 -3.15 5.61 18.67
C GLU A 2 -4.36 5.20 17.83
N LYS A 3 -5.06 6.18 17.25
CA LYS A 3 -6.22 5.92 16.39
C LYS A 3 -5.75 4.97 15.28
N HIS A 4 -6.28 3.76 15.25
CA HIS A 4 -6.10 2.86 14.12
C HIS A 4 -6.63 3.57 12.88
N ILE A 5 -5.73 4.07 12.03
CA ILE A 5 -6.10 4.64 10.74
C ILE A 5 -6.55 3.46 9.88
N PRO A 6 -7.80 3.45 9.37
CA PRO A 6 -8.24 2.43 8.44
C PRO A 6 -7.28 2.36 7.25
N LEU A 7 -6.89 1.14 6.85
CA LEU A 7 -5.98 0.94 5.74
C LEU A 7 -6.46 1.64 4.45
N ASP A 8 -7.77 1.63 4.21
CA ASP A 8 -8.39 2.31 3.07
C ASP A 8 -8.10 3.82 3.05
N ASN A 9 -8.01 4.46 4.21
CA ASN A 9 -7.66 5.88 4.30
C ASN A 9 -6.18 6.10 3.93
N THR A 10 -5.28 5.22 4.37
CA THR A 10 -3.86 5.29 4.01
C THR A 10 -3.63 5.04 2.51
N ILE A 11 -4.32 4.05 1.92
CA ILE A 11 -4.26 3.81 0.47
C ILE A 11 -4.76 5.03 -0.29
N LYS A 12 -5.87 5.65 0.16
CA LYS A 12 -6.39 6.87 -0.46
C LYS A 12 -5.41 8.04 -0.39
N GLU A 13 -4.75 8.23 0.76
CA GLU A 13 -3.70 9.25 0.89
C GLU A 13 -2.53 8.99 -0.07
N LEU A 14 -2.12 7.73 -0.25
CA LEU A 14 -1.09 7.36 -1.22
C LEU A 14 -1.54 7.58 -2.67
N ASP A 15 -2.81 7.33 -2.99
CA ASP A 15 -3.38 7.64 -4.31
C ASP A 15 -3.41 9.16 -4.58
N ASP A 16 -3.75 9.96 -3.57
CA ASP A 16 -3.68 11.43 -3.65
C ASP A 16 -2.24 11.91 -3.87
N ILE A 17 -1.26 11.30 -3.18
CA ILE A 17 0.17 11.58 -3.41
C ILE A 17 0.59 11.16 -4.82
N MET A 18 0.17 9.99 -5.31
CA MET A 18 0.47 9.52 -6.66
C MET A 18 -0.08 10.50 -7.72
N SER A 19 -1.30 11.01 -7.53
CA SER A 19 -1.90 12.03 -8.39
C SER A 19 -1.03 13.31 -8.46
N ARG A 20 -0.53 13.77 -7.30
CA ARG A 20 0.38 14.92 -7.23
C ARG A 20 1.72 14.65 -7.89
N VAL A 21 2.30 13.46 -7.71
CA VAL A 21 3.56 13.05 -8.36
C VAL A 21 3.40 13.02 -9.88
N ASN A 22 2.28 12.50 -10.40
CA ASN A 22 1.98 12.55 -11.82
C ASN A 22 1.84 14.01 -12.33
N GLY A 23 1.24 14.91 -11.54
CA GLY A 23 1.21 16.33 -11.86
C GLY A 23 2.60 16.98 -11.91
N LEU A 24 3.53 16.55 -11.05
CA LEU A 24 4.92 16.98 -11.10
C LEU A 24 5.64 16.44 -12.34
N GLU A 25 5.34 15.21 -12.76
CA GLU A 25 5.90 14.59 -13.97
C GLU A 25 5.58 15.42 -15.22
N VAL A 26 4.33 15.86 -15.34
CA VAL A 26 3.85 16.67 -16.47
C VAL A 26 4.44 18.09 -16.46
N SER A 27 4.72 18.64 -15.29
CA SER A 27 5.23 20.01 -15.13
C SER A 27 6.76 20.11 -15.05
N SER A 28 7.47 18.98 -14.99
CA SER A 28 8.93 18.93 -14.92
C SER A 28 9.56 19.38 -16.24
N THR A 29 10.53 20.29 -16.17
CA THR A 29 11.14 20.89 -17.38
C THR A 29 12.61 20.52 -17.58
N ASP A 30 13.27 19.98 -16.56
CA ASP A 30 14.67 19.56 -16.62
C ASP A 30 14.87 18.10 -16.19
N GLU A 31 16.01 17.53 -16.57
CA GLU A 31 16.35 16.12 -16.36
C GLU A 31 16.44 15.76 -14.87
N TYR A 32 16.91 16.67 -14.03
CA TYR A 32 16.98 16.45 -12.58
C TYR A 32 15.57 16.36 -11.98
N GLN A 33 14.66 17.25 -12.38
CA GLN A 33 13.26 17.19 -11.96
C GLN A 33 12.60 15.89 -12.41
N MET A 34 12.79 15.47 -13.67
CA MET A 34 12.25 14.19 -14.15
C MET A 34 12.79 12.98 -13.37
N ALA A 35 14.10 12.95 -13.09
CA ALA A 35 14.72 11.90 -12.29
C ALA A 35 14.14 11.85 -10.87
N MET A 36 13.98 13.02 -10.24
CA MET A 36 13.38 13.11 -8.90
C MET A 36 11.93 12.64 -8.88
N VAL A 37 11.13 13.04 -9.87
CA VAL A 37 9.73 12.59 -9.98
C VAL A 37 9.65 11.07 -10.19
N SER A 38 10.55 10.49 -10.99
CA SER A 38 10.62 9.03 -11.18
C SER A 38 10.89 8.28 -9.88
N VAL A 39 11.82 8.78 -9.05
CA VAL A 39 12.09 8.23 -7.72
C VAL A 39 10.85 8.31 -6.83
N LEU A 40 10.19 9.47 -6.77
CA LEU A 40 8.97 9.65 -5.97
C LEU A 40 7.86 8.69 -6.40
N LYS A 41 7.65 8.55 -7.71
CA LYS A 41 6.65 7.64 -8.29
C LYS A 41 6.91 6.19 -7.89
N THR A 42 8.18 5.77 -7.97
CA THR A 42 8.60 4.41 -7.57
C THR A 42 8.35 4.16 -6.09
N LEU A 43 8.68 5.12 -5.23
CA LEU A 43 8.46 5.00 -3.78
C LEU A 43 6.97 4.89 -3.43
N VAL A 44 6.13 5.79 -3.96
CA VAL A 44 4.69 5.79 -3.68
C VAL A 44 4.04 4.50 -4.19
N GLN A 45 4.41 4.04 -5.39
CA GLN A 45 3.91 2.78 -5.92
C GLN A 45 4.37 1.58 -5.08
N GLY A 46 5.61 1.61 -4.57
CA GLY A 46 6.14 0.60 -3.66
C GLY A 46 5.33 0.49 -2.37
N GLU A 47 5.00 1.63 -1.74
CA GLU A 47 4.17 1.68 -0.54
C GLU A 47 2.74 1.15 -0.80
N ILE A 48 2.10 1.57 -1.90
CA ILE A 48 0.76 1.05 -2.28
C ILE A 48 0.79 -0.47 -2.42
N ASN A 49 1.83 -1.01 -3.08
CA ASN A 49 1.97 -2.45 -3.27
C ASN A 49 2.19 -3.16 -1.94
N LEU A 50 3.06 -2.64 -1.08
CA LEU A 50 3.34 -3.21 0.24
C LEU A 50 2.07 -3.35 1.08
N PHE A 51 1.22 -2.31 1.10
CA PHE A 51 -0.05 -2.35 1.82
C PHE A 51 -1.03 -3.40 1.26
N LYS A 52 -1.10 -3.55 -0.06
CA LYS A 52 -1.93 -4.59 -0.69
C LYS A 52 -1.45 -6.00 -0.36
N GLU A 53 -0.13 -6.23 -0.41
CA GLU A 53 0.45 -7.52 -0.05
C GLU A 53 0.27 -7.84 1.44
N PHE A 54 0.31 -6.84 2.31
CA PHE A 54 0.01 -7.03 3.74
C PHE A 54 -1.43 -7.49 3.98
N GLU A 55 -2.41 -6.97 3.24
CA GLU A 55 -3.80 -7.45 3.31
C GLU A 55 -3.95 -8.87 2.80
N HIS A 56 -3.23 -9.24 1.74
CA HIS A 56 -3.20 -10.62 1.28
C HIS A 56 -2.62 -11.56 2.34
N LEU A 57 -1.52 -11.16 2.98
CA LEU A 57 -0.91 -11.92 4.06
C LEU A 57 -1.87 -12.09 5.25
N LYS A 58 -2.54 -11.01 5.67
CA LYS A 58 -3.54 -11.05 6.75
C LYS A 58 -4.66 -12.05 6.44
N LYS A 59 -5.22 -12.01 5.23
CA LYS A 59 -6.26 -12.96 4.79
C LYS A 59 -5.75 -14.40 4.79
N ALA A 60 -4.52 -14.65 4.37
CA ALA A 60 -3.92 -15.98 4.42
C ALA A 60 -3.80 -16.49 5.87
N ILE A 61 -3.37 -15.63 6.81
CA ILE A 61 -3.30 -15.96 8.23
C ILE A 61 -4.70 -16.25 8.79
N ASP A 62 -5.71 -15.46 8.44
CA ASP A 62 -7.09 -15.68 8.87
C ASP A 62 -7.60 -17.06 8.39
N LEU A 63 -7.32 -17.43 7.14
CA LEU A 63 -7.68 -18.74 6.58
C LEU A 63 -6.98 -19.89 7.31
N VAL A 64 -5.66 -19.80 7.52
CA VAL A 64 -4.90 -20.81 8.27
C VAL A 64 -5.45 -20.95 9.69
N THR A 65 -5.78 -19.83 10.33
CA THR A 65 -6.35 -19.80 11.68
C THR A 65 -7.72 -20.49 11.73
N LEU A 66 -8.58 -20.24 10.74
CA LEU A 66 -9.88 -20.92 10.61
C LEU A 66 -9.71 -22.43 10.45
N GLU A 67 -8.76 -22.89 9.64
CA GLU A 67 -8.49 -24.32 9.48
C GLU A 67 -7.97 -24.95 10.77
N MET A 68 -7.09 -24.27 11.51
CA MET A 68 -6.63 -24.73 12.82
C MET A 68 -7.80 -24.89 13.82
N PHE A 69 -8.74 -23.94 13.85
CA PHE A 69 -9.93 -24.05 14.69
C PHE A 69 -10.84 -25.20 14.28
N LYS A 70 -11.02 -25.47 12.98
CA LYS A 70 -11.80 -26.62 12.49
C LYS A 70 -11.18 -27.95 12.93
N ILE A 71 -9.86 -28.08 12.87
CA ILE A 71 -9.16 -29.29 13.33
C ILE A 71 -9.35 -29.46 14.84
N LYS A 72 -9.17 -28.39 15.63
CA LYS A 72 -9.35 -28.42 17.08
C LYS A 72 -10.76 -28.81 17.49
N ASN A 73 -11.79 -28.34 16.79
CA ASN A 73 -13.19 -28.63 17.10
C ASN A 73 -13.67 -30.01 16.63
N LYS A 74 -12.87 -30.73 15.82
CA LYS A 74 -13.18 -32.09 15.34
C LYS A 74 -12.62 -33.20 16.24
N ASN A 75 -11.71 -32.85 17.15
CA ASN A 75 -11.17 -33.71 18.21
C ASN A 75 -11.82 -33.37 19.56
#